data_AF-A0A930T5Z5-F1
#
_entry.id   AF-A0A930T5Z5-F1
#
_cell.length_a   1.000
_cell.length_b   1.000
_cell.length_c   1.000
_cell.angle_alpha   90.00
_cell.angle_beta   90.00
_cell.angle_gamma   90.00
#
_symmetry.space_group_name_H-M   'P 1'
#
loop_
_entity.id
_entity.type
_entity.pdbx_description
1 polymer ?
#
loop_
_entity_poly.entity_id
_entity_poly.type
_entity_poly.pdbx_seq_one_letter_code
_entity_poly.pdbx_strand_id
1 'polypeptide(L)'
;MPANKCSNSCCEYFNRPLPNNMECCPGCGRPLGNVIASAPTSNPTPTNLNFSQRQVQPPQQQSQPYQPPQPPKPQPYPPQPINSEYTDYQPHSPYIEPTPAQPPRSVRPVLKLIHMTTGREFRLSGEEGHIGRRSQIHGTVPEIDLVGIPHEGVVSRSHARVFWDWNQNTYMILDTSRNGSYLNGHLLAQGVNYRLSNGDYLQLGQEGLVQFRIMVE
;
A
#
# COMPACT_ATOMS: atom_id res chain seq x y z
N MET A 1 -32.91 3.02 18.57
CA MET A 1 -32.13 4.04 17.81
C MET A 1 -31.21 3.29 16.87
N PRO A 2 -31.26 3.50 15.55
CA PRO A 2 -30.35 2.84 14.61
C PRO A 2 -28.91 3.31 14.90
N ALA A 3 -28.00 2.37 15.14
CA ALA A 3 -26.59 2.69 15.36
C ALA A 3 -25.95 3.20 14.05
N ASN A 4 -25.14 4.24 14.13
CA ASN A 4 -24.37 4.75 13.00
C ASN A 4 -23.41 3.65 12.51
N LYS A 5 -23.35 3.43 11.20
CA LYS A 5 -22.46 2.42 10.58
C LYS A 5 -21.67 3.05 9.45
N CYS A 6 -20.42 2.64 9.30
CA CYS A 6 -19.59 3.07 8.19
C CYS A 6 -20.04 2.40 6.88
N SER A 7 -20.28 3.20 5.83
CA SER A 7 -20.69 2.72 4.50
C SER A 7 -19.50 2.35 3.59
N ASN A 8 -18.25 2.51 4.04
CA ASN A 8 -17.07 2.15 3.26
C ASN A 8 -16.70 0.67 3.46
N SER A 9 -16.87 -0.15 2.43
CA SER A 9 -16.58 -1.59 2.44
C SER A 9 -15.11 -1.95 2.66
N CYS A 10 -14.19 -1.00 2.48
CA CYS A 10 -12.76 -1.19 2.73
C CYS A 10 -12.33 -0.68 4.11
N CYS A 11 -13.26 -0.18 4.93
CA CYS A 11 -12.96 0.30 6.28
C CYS A 11 -13.11 -0.84 7.30
N GLU A 12 -12.20 -0.90 8.27
CA GLU A 12 -12.28 -1.87 9.38
C GLU A 12 -13.60 -1.76 10.18
N TYR A 13 -14.20 -0.57 10.21
CA TYR A 13 -15.46 -0.28 10.89
C TYR A 13 -16.69 -0.51 9.98
N PHE A 14 -16.51 -1.09 8.79
CA PHE A 14 -17.61 -1.45 7.90
C PHE A 14 -18.57 -2.43 8.60
N ASN A 15 -19.86 -2.12 8.59
CA ASN A 15 -20.92 -2.87 9.29
C ASN A 15 -20.78 -3.01 10.82
N ARG A 16 -19.77 -2.40 11.45
CA ARG A 16 -19.67 -2.34 12.92
C ARG A 16 -20.52 -1.21 13.48
N PRO A 17 -21.20 -1.42 14.62
CA PRO A 17 -21.92 -0.36 15.30
C PRO A 17 -20.94 0.66 15.86
N LEU A 18 -21.09 1.92 15.47
CA LEU A 18 -20.33 3.05 16.00
C LEU A 18 -21.19 3.84 17.01
N PRO A 19 -20.56 4.62 17.92
CA PRO A 19 -21.27 5.49 18.84
C PRO A 19 -22.20 6.47 18.10
N ASN A 20 -23.38 6.72 18.66
CA ASN A 20 -24.40 7.55 18.02
C ASN A 20 -24.04 9.05 17.92
N ASN A 21 -23.03 9.52 18.67
CA ASN A 21 -22.56 10.91 18.67
C ASN A 21 -21.44 11.19 17.66
N MET A 22 -21.08 10.20 16.84
CA MET A 22 -19.92 10.28 15.96
C MET A 22 -20.33 10.77 14.56
N GLU A 23 -19.81 11.93 14.16
CA GLU A 23 -20.13 12.58 12.87
C GLU A 23 -19.34 11.96 11.71
N CYS A 24 -18.12 11.48 11.98
CA CYS A 24 -17.22 10.89 10.99
C CYS A 24 -16.64 9.56 11.49
N CYS A 25 -16.47 8.60 10.59
CA CYS A 25 -15.87 7.29 10.88
C CYS A 25 -14.39 7.42 11.25
N PRO A 26 -13.91 6.83 12.37
CA PRO A 26 -12.53 6.98 12.84
C PRO A 26 -11.52 6.22 11.97
N GLY A 27 -11.96 5.19 11.24
CA GLY A 27 -11.08 4.41 10.38
C GLY A 27 -10.89 4.96 8.96
N CYS A 28 -11.83 5.77 8.45
CA CYS A 28 -11.74 6.26 7.05
C CYS A 28 -12.17 7.70 6.83
N GLY A 29 -12.57 8.42 7.89
CA GLY A 29 -12.94 9.84 7.83
C GLY A 29 -14.27 10.15 7.13
N ARG A 30 -15.02 9.14 6.65
CA ARG A 30 -16.30 9.38 5.98
C ARG A 30 -17.40 9.80 6.95
N PRO A 31 -18.30 10.72 6.56
CA PRO A 31 -19.43 11.13 7.39
C PRO A 31 -20.40 9.96 7.59
N LEU A 32 -20.90 9.79 8.82
CA LEU A 32 -21.89 8.79 9.16
C LEU A 32 -23.30 9.38 8.96
N GLY A 33 -24.15 8.68 8.22
CA GLY A 33 -25.46 9.19 7.84
C GLY A 33 -26.45 9.20 9.00
N ASN A 34 -26.65 10.39 9.58
CA ASN A 34 -27.97 11.05 9.71
C ASN A 34 -27.83 12.55 10.05
N VAL A 35 -26.90 13.25 9.41
CA VAL A 35 -26.90 14.72 9.38
C VAL A 35 -27.65 15.18 8.13
N ILE A 36 -28.89 15.62 8.34
CA ILE A 36 -29.61 16.47 7.41
C ILE A 36 -28.78 17.76 7.32
N ALA A 37 -27.97 17.88 6.28
CA ALA A 37 -27.41 19.16 5.91
C ALA A 37 -28.57 20.04 5.46
N SER A 38 -29.05 20.91 6.34
CA SER A 38 -29.94 22.01 5.98
C SER A 38 -29.20 22.87 4.97
N ALA A 39 -29.58 22.74 3.70
CA ALA A 39 -29.26 23.72 2.69
C ALA A 39 -29.84 25.08 3.10
N PRO A 40 -29.17 26.17 2.73
CA PRO A 40 -29.92 27.30 2.22
C PRO A 40 -29.62 27.43 0.72
N THR A 41 -30.57 26.95 -0.06
CA THR A 41 -30.88 27.53 -1.36
C THR A 41 -31.26 29.00 -1.16
N SER A 42 -30.49 29.91 -1.76
CA SER A 42 -31.08 31.09 -2.39
C SER A 42 -30.17 31.54 -3.53
N ASN A 43 -30.76 31.56 -4.71
CA ASN A 43 -30.23 32.14 -5.93
C ASN A 43 -30.92 33.53 -6.10
N PRO A 44 -30.60 34.34 -7.12
CA PRO A 44 -29.56 35.36 -7.18
C PRO A 44 -30.11 36.80 -7.06
N THR A 45 -29.29 37.78 -6.65
CA THR A 45 -29.58 39.21 -6.92
C THR A 45 -28.27 39.97 -7.15
N PRO A 46 -28.20 40.89 -8.15
CA PRO A 46 -26.97 41.61 -8.45
C PRO A 46 -26.91 42.88 -7.60
N THR A 47 -25.93 42.96 -6.71
CA THR A 47 -25.61 44.23 -6.03
C THR A 47 -24.19 44.63 -6.39
N ASN A 48 -24.14 45.64 -7.24
CA ASN A 48 -22.97 46.44 -7.56
C ASN A 48 -22.45 47.09 -6.26
N LEU A 49 -21.26 46.69 -5.80
CA LEU A 49 -20.49 47.45 -4.82
C LEU A 49 -19.04 47.53 -5.29
N ASN A 50 -18.80 48.69 -5.91
CA ASN A 50 -17.55 49.36 -6.21
C ASN A 50 -16.43 49.09 -5.18
N PHE A 51 -15.34 48.44 -5.62
CA PHE A 51 -14.08 48.44 -4.89
C PHE A 51 -12.96 48.92 -5.81
N SER A 52 -12.46 50.10 -5.45
CA SER A 52 -11.35 50.81 -6.07
C SER A 52 -10.13 49.93 -6.26
N GLN A 53 -9.57 49.97 -7.47
CA GLN A 53 -8.30 49.35 -7.82
C GLN A 53 -7.18 49.94 -6.94
N ARG A 54 -6.67 49.16 -5.99
CA ARG A 54 -5.30 49.35 -5.49
C ARG A 54 -4.41 48.37 -6.25
N GLN A 55 -3.65 48.89 -7.20
CA GLN A 55 -2.51 48.18 -7.77
C GLN A 55 -1.49 47.94 -6.64
N VAL A 56 -1.28 46.67 -6.28
CA VAL A 56 -0.19 46.27 -5.40
C VAL A 56 0.94 45.80 -6.32
N GLN A 57 2.01 46.57 -6.37
CA GLN A 57 3.24 46.17 -7.06
C GLN A 57 3.85 44.94 -6.36
N PRO A 58 4.42 43.98 -7.11
CA PRO A 58 5.18 42.88 -6.51
C PRO A 58 6.49 43.41 -5.89
N PRO A 59 6.87 42.98 -4.68
CA PRO A 59 8.15 43.36 -4.10
C PRO A 59 9.29 42.66 -4.84
N GLN A 60 10.28 43.42 -5.30
CA GLN A 60 11.56 42.87 -5.74
C GLN A 60 12.31 42.31 -4.52
N GLN A 61 12.35 40.99 -4.38
CA GLN A 61 13.18 40.33 -3.38
C GLN A 61 14.63 40.28 -3.87
N GLN A 62 15.51 41.01 -3.17
CA GLN A 62 16.95 40.82 -3.26
C GLN A 62 17.30 39.42 -2.72
N SER A 63 17.95 38.62 -3.54
CA SER A 63 18.47 37.31 -3.17
C SER A 63 19.65 37.46 -2.20
N GLN A 64 19.46 37.09 -0.94
CA GLN A 64 20.57 36.78 -0.03
C GLN A 64 20.91 35.29 -0.09
N PRO A 65 22.20 34.91 -0.01
CA PRO A 65 22.59 33.51 0.05
C PRO A 65 22.08 32.87 1.36
N TYR A 66 21.34 31.77 1.22
CA TYR A 66 20.87 30.96 2.35
C TYR A 66 22.07 30.35 3.09
N GLN A 67 22.21 30.66 4.39
CA GLN A 67 23.00 29.86 5.32
C GLN A 67 22.05 28.93 6.10
N PRO A 68 22.32 27.62 6.16
CA PRO A 68 21.54 26.71 6.98
C PRO A 68 21.75 27.02 8.48
N PRO A 69 20.69 26.91 9.31
CA PRO A 69 20.78 27.15 10.74
C PRO A 69 21.70 26.11 11.41
N GLN A 70 22.64 26.56 12.23
CA GLN A 70 23.50 25.68 13.02
C GLN A 70 22.72 25.05 14.18
N PRO A 71 23.02 23.79 14.54
CA PRO A 71 22.41 23.15 15.70
C PRO A 71 22.79 23.88 17.00
N PRO A 72 21.87 23.94 17.99
CA PRO A 72 22.17 24.55 19.28
C PRO A 72 23.24 23.76 20.02
N LYS A 73 24.23 24.46 20.56
CA LYS A 73 25.27 23.86 21.42
C LYS A 73 24.65 23.40 22.75
N PRO A 74 25.05 22.25 23.31
CA PRO A 74 24.61 21.82 24.64
C PRO A 74 25.06 22.83 25.70
N GLN A 75 24.12 23.36 26.47
CA GLN A 75 24.43 24.11 27.69
C GLN A 75 24.50 23.16 28.89
N PRO A 76 25.48 23.31 29.81
CA PRO A 76 25.49 22.59 31.07
C PRO A 76 24.33 23.07 31.96
N TYR A 77 23.47 22.15 32.37
CA TYR A 77 22.44 22.44 33.38
C TYR A 77 23.06 22.50 34.78
N PRO A 78 22.63 23.43 35.66
CA PRO A 78 23.06 23.44 37.05
C PRO A 78 22.47 22.24 37.82
N PRO A 79 23.21 21.66 38.79
CA PRO A 79 22.70 20.59 39.62
C PRO A 79 21.59 21.11 40.54
N GLN A 80 20.45 20.40 40.56
CA GLN A 80 19.35 20.67 41.50
C GLN A 80 19.68 20.10 42.90
N PRO A 81 19.23 20.74 43.99
CA PRO A 81 19.41 20.22 45.34
C PRO A 81 18.54 18.98 45.57
N ILE A 82 19.17 17.93 46.11
CA ILE A 82 18.52 16.67 46.50
C ILE A 82 17.84 16.89 47.85
N ASN A 83 16.51 16.92 47.86
CA ASN A 83 15.75 16.76 49.10
C ASN A 83 15.66 15.27 49.42
N SER A 84 16.43 14.84 50.41
CA SER A 84 16.43 13.50 50.98
C SER A 84 15.31 13.36 52.00
N GLU A 85 14.07 13.08 51.57
CA GLU A 85 13.02 12.52 52.45
C GLU A 85 11.73 12.23 51.68
N TYR A 86 11.72 11.18 50.86
CA TYR A 86 10.48 10.46 50.51
C TYR A 86 10.80 8.99 50.31
N THR A 87 10.58 8.18 51.35
CA THR A 87 10.39 6.74 51.21
C THR A 87 9.03 6.51 50.55
N ASP A 88 9.03 6.32 49.23
CA ASP A 88 7.86 5.86 48.48
C ASP A 88 8.12 4.42 48.01
N TYR A 89 7.18 3.53 48.33
CA TYR A 89 7.20 2.15 47.91
C TYR A 89 7.07 2.10 46.38
N GLN A 90 8.19 2.01 45.65
CA GLN A 90 8.13 1.64 44.23
C GLN A 90 7.78 0.16 44.10
N PRO A 91 6.64 -0.20 43.48
CA PRO A 91 6.45 -1.57 43.00
C PRO A 91 7.59 -1.86 42.03
N HIS A 92 8.37 -2.91 42.28
CA HIS A 92 9.40 -3.35 41.36
C HIS A 92 8.72 -3.70 40.03
N SER A 93 8.96 -2.89 39.00
CA SER A 93 8.67 -3.27 37.63
C SER A 93 9.32 -4.63 37.38
N PRO A 94 8.61 -5.63 36.85
CA PRO A 94 9.24 -6.90 36.50
C PRO A 94 10.36 -6.59 35.52
N TYR A 95 11.57 -7.03 35.86
CA TYR A 95 12.73 -6.92 35.00
C TYR A 95 12.41 -7.67 33.70
N ILE A 96 12.15 -6.94 32.62
CA ILE A 96 12.03 -7.53 31.28
C ILE A 96 13.46 -7.91 30.89
N GLU A 97 13.76 -9.20 30.89
CA GLU A 97 15.02 -9.69 30.34
C GLU A 97 15.15 -9.16 28.90
N PRO A 98 16.30 -8.56 28.51
CA PRO A 98 16.50 -8.11 27.16
C PRO A 98 16.36 -9.31 26.22
N THR A 99 15.30 -9.31 25.42
CA THR A 99 15.07 -10.35 24.42
C THR A 99 16.31 -10.40 23.53
N PRO A 100 16.96 -11.57 23.34
CA PRO A 100 18.09 -11.67 22.45
C PRO A 100 17.68 -11.15 21.07
N ALA A 101 18.47 -10.22 20.53
CA ALA A 101 18.22 -9.59 19.25
C ALA A 101 18.02 -10.70 18.20
N GLN A 102 16.81 -10.81 17.64
CA GLN A 102 16.58 -11.71 16.52
C GLN A 102 17.57 -11.32 15.41
N PRO A 103 18.26 -12.30 14.78
CA PRO A 103 19.12 -12.00 13.65
C PRO A 103 18.32 -11.21 12.61
N PRO A 104 18.95 -10.23 11.92
CA PRO A 104 18.26 -9.44 10.92
C PRO A 104 17.62 -10.39 9.89
N ARG A 105 16.30 -10.34 9.78
CA ARG A 105 15.57 -11.11 8.77
C ARG A 105 16.07 -10.64 7.41
N SER A 106 16.55 -11.55 6.57
CA SER A 106 16.88 -11.26 5.19
C SER A 106 15.63 -10.71 4.49
N VAL A 107 15.68 -9.43 4.13
CA VAL A 107 14.58 -8.77 3.43
C VAL A 107 14.68 -9.16 1.96
N ARG A 108 13.77 -10.04 1.51
CA ARG A 108 13.60 -10.33 0.08
C ARG A 108 12.79 -9.22 -0.58
N PRO A 109 13.07 -8.88 -1.85
CA PRO A 109 12.24 -7.94 -2.59
C PRO A 109 10.87 -8.55 -2.87
N VAL A 110 9.86 -7.71 -3.09
CA VAL A 110 8.50 -8.08 -3.43
C VAL A 110 8.35 -8.17 -4.94
N LEU A 111 7.90 -9.32 -5.44
CA LEU A 111 7.54 -9.47 -6.85
C LEU A 111 6.15 -8.85 -7.09
N LYS A 112 6.07 -7.96 -8.08
CA LYS A 112 4.81 -7.44 -8.61
C LYS A 112 4.68 -7.70 -10.10
N LEU A 113 3.46 -8.01 -10.51
CA LEU A 113 3.06 -8.11 -11.91
C LEU A 113 2.06 -6.99 -12.20
N ILE A 114 2.40 -6.09 -13.12
CA ILE A 114 1.53 -5.00 -13.54
C ILE A 114 0.91 -5.38 -14.88
N HIS A 115 -0.39 -5.63 -14.89
CA HIS A 115 -1.10 -5.99 -16.13
C HIS A 115 -1.11 -4.80 -17.09
N MET A 116 -0.52 -4.96 -18.27
CA MET A 116 -0.26 -3.83 -19.17
C MET A 116 -1.54 -3.17 -19.69
N THR A 117 -2.60 -3.94 -19.94
CA THR A 117 -3.83 -3.42 -20.52
C THR A 117 -4.70 -2.66 -19.51
N THR A 118 -4.70 -3.08 -18.24
CA THR A 118 -5.58 -2.50 -17.20
C THR A 118 -4.85 -1.70 -16.14
N GLY A 119 -3.52 -1.78 -16.08
CA GLY A 119 -2.71 -1.21 -15.00
C GLY A 119 -2.88 -1.90 -13.64
N ARG A 120 -3.62 -3.02 -13.57
CA ARG A 120 -3.87 -3.72 -12.30
C ARG A 120 -2.60 -4.37 -11.79
N GLU A 121 -2.26 -4.13 -10.53
CA GLU A 121 -1.10 -4.73 -9.87
C GLU A 121 -1.48 -6.02 -9.14
N PHE A 122 -0.63 -7.03 -9.25
CA PHE A 122 -0.70 -8.26 -8.49
C PHE A 122 0.62 -8.45 -7.76
N ARG A 123 0.56 -8.65 -6.44
CA ARG A 123 1.76 -8.76 -5.59
C ARG A 123 1.88 -10.18 -5.07
N LEU A 124 3.09 -10.73 -5.13
CA LEU A 124 3.39 -11.99 -4.48
C LEU A 124 3.62 -11.76 -2.98
N SER A 125 2.80 -12.38 -2.13
CA SER A 125 2.81 -12.14 -0.68
C SER A 125 3.79 -13.04 0.08
N GLY A 126 4.50 -13.94 -0.61
CA GLY A 126 5.32 -15.01 -0.04
C GLY A 126 6.69 -15.15 -0.69
N GLU A 127 7.36 -16.26 -0.41
CA GLU A 127 8.56 -16.69 -1.15
C GLU A 127 8.17 -17.40 -2.44
N GLU A 128 6.97 -17.98 -2.46
CA GLU A 128 6.43 -18.77 -3.54
C GLU A 128 4.96 -18.43 -3.74
N GLY A 129 4.48 -18.56 -4.97
CA GLY A 129 3.06 -18.59 -5.27
C GLY A 129 2.77 -19.09 -6.67
N HIS A 130 1.50 -19.39 -6.89
CA HIS A 130 0.95 -19.78 -8.17
C HIS A 130 0.28 -18.58 -8.82
N ILE A 131 0.48 -18.48 -10.13
CA ILE A 131 -0.21 -17.55 -11.02
C ILE A 131 -1.25 -18.34 -11.78
N GLY A 132 -2.46 -17.84 -11.79
CA GLY A 132 -3.51 -18.42 -12.62
C GLY A 132 -4.88 -17.89 -12.27
N ARG A 133 -5.88 -18.68 -12.66
CA ARG A 133 -7.27 -18.38 -12.37
C ARG A 133 -7.82 -19.29 -11.29
N ARG A 134 -8.55 -18.71 -10.34
CA ARG A 134 -9.32 -19.51 -9.38
C ARG A 134 -10.25 -20.51 -10.07
N SER A 135 -10.24 -21.74 -9.58
CA SER A 135 -11.21 -22.77 -9.95
C SER A 135 -12.32 -22.82 -8.90
N GLN A 136 -13.56 -22.54 -9.29
CA GLN A 136 -14.70 -22.63 -8.37
C GLN A 136 -15.01 -24.08 -7.93
N ILE A 137 -14.50 -25.06 -8.68
CA ILE A 137 -14.74 -26.50 -8.46
C ILE A 137 -13.67 -27.16 -7.56
N HIS A 138 -12.43 -26.68 -7.59
CA HIS A 138 -11.29 -27.34 -6.93
C HIS A 138 -10.77 -26.63 -5.68
N GLY A 139 -11.34 -25.47 -5.31
CA GLY A 139 -11.03 -24.77 -4.06
C GLY A 139 -9.61 -24.17 -3.94
N THR A 140 -8.67 -24.51 -4.82
CA THR A 140 -7.33 -23.93 -4.83
C THR A 140 -7.38 -22.50 -5.39
N VAL A 141 -7.03 -21.54 -4.54
CA VAL A 141 -6.88 -20.13 -4.90
C VAL A 141 -5.41 -19.87 -5.17
N PRO A 142 -5.01 -19.50 -6.39
CA PRO A 142 -3.64 -19.08 -6.65
C PRO A 142 -3.34 -17.80 -5.87
N GLU A 143 -2.12 -17.66 -5.37
CA GLU A 143 -1.65 -16.46 -4.66
C GLU A 143 -1.77 -15.22 -5.55
N ILE A 144 -1.55 -15.39 -6.86
CA ILE A 144 -1.83 -14.38 -7.88
C ILE A 144 -3.04 -14.83 -8.69
N ASP A 145 -4.22 -14.38 -8.24
CA ASP A 145 -5.51 -14.65 -8.87
C ASP A 145 -5.81 -13.62 -9.96
N LEU A 146 -5.79 -14.08 -11.21
CA LEU A 146 -5.99 -13.25 -12.40
C LEU A 146 -7.46 -13.12 -12.79
N VAL A 147 -8.40 -13.51 -11.93
CA VAL A 147 -9.83 -13.35 -12.20
C VAL A 147 -10.22 -11.86 -12.36
N GLY A 148 -11.05 -11.57 -13.35
CA GLY A 148 -11.57 -10.25 -13.66
C GLY A 148 -10.62 -9.37 -14.49
N ILE A 149 -9.58 -9.95 -15.10
CA ILE A 149 -8.81 -9.27 -16.16
C ILE A 149 -9.38 -9.60 -17.55
N PRO A 150 -9.24 -8.70 -18.54
CA PRO A 150 -9.58 -9.00 -19.92
C PRO A 150 -8.88 -10.27 -20.41
N HIS A 151 -9.58 -11.08 -21.22
CA HIS A 151 -9.04 -12.30 -21.83
C HIS A 151 -8.49 -13.33 -20.83
N GLU A 152 -8.91 -13.30 -19.57
CA GLU A 152 -8.56 -14.31 -18.58
C GLU A 152 -8.80 -15.75 -19.10
N GLY A 153 -9.69 -15.97 -20.08
CA GLY A 153 -9.97 -17.27 -20.72
C GLY A 153 -8.73 -18.01 -21.22
N VAL A 154 -7.67 -17.30 -21.62
CA VAL A 154 -6.44 -17.92 -22.12
C VAL A 154 -5.47 -18.34 -21.02
N VAL A 155 -5.71 -17.91 -19.78
CA VAL A 155 -4.90 -18.24 -18.61
C VAL A 155 -5.39 -19.55 -17.98
N SER A 156 -4.46 -20.40 -17.57
CA SER A 156 -4.77 -21.69 -16.95
C SER A 156 -5.07 -21.50 -15.46
N ARG A 157 -5.76 -22.47 -14.85
CA ARG A 157 -6.09 -22.40 -13.42
C ARG A 157 -4.84 -22.44 -12.53
N SER A 158 -3.94 -23.37 -12.83
CA SER A 158 -2.52 -23.33 -12.44
C SER A 158 -1.76 -23.08 -13.73
N HIS A 159 -1.25 -21.86 -13.93
CA HIS A 159 -0.60 -21.47 -15.19
C HIS A 159 0.91 -21.42 -15.03
N ALA A 160 1.39 -20.79 -13.96
CA ALA A 160 2.80 -20.76 -13.66
C ALA A 160 3.00 -20.76 -12.14
N ARG A 161 4.18 -21.24 -11.73
CA ARG A 161 4.66 -21.13 -10.35
C ARG A 161 5.80 -20.13 -10.33
N VAL A 162 5.79 -19.22 -9.37
CA VAL A 162 6.88 -18.28 -9.12
C VAL A 162 7.43 -18.51 -7.73
N PHE A 163 8.75 -18.44 -7.59
CA PHE A 163 9.40 -18.62 -6.29
C PHE A 163 10.73 -17.88 -6.21
N TRP A 164 11.14 -17.55 -4.99
CA TRP A 164 12.42 -16.91 -4.70
C TRP A 164 13.53 -17.97 -4.62
N ASP A 165 14.55 -17.83 -5.46
CA ASP A 165 15.75 -18.65 -5.39
C ASP A 165 16.79 -17.94 -4.50
N TRP A 166 17.01 -18.48 -3.30
CA TRP A 166 17.97 -17.96 -2.33
C TRP A 166 19.42 -18.05 -2.80
N ASN A 167 19.78 -18.99 -3.67
CA ASN A 167 21.14 -19.14 -4.18
C ASN A 167 21.44 -18.06 -5.24
N GLN A 168 20.45 -17.73 -6.06
CA GLN A 168 20.57 -16.74 -7.12
C GLN A 168 20.09 -15.33 -6.70
N ASN A 169 19.47 -15.21 -5.53
CA ASN A 169 18.88 -13.99 -4.99
C ASN A 169 17.96 -13.30 -6.01
N THR A 170 17.10 -14.09 -6.66
CA THR A 170 16.21 -13.64 -7.74
C THR A 170 14.93 -14.46 -7.74
N TYR A 171 13.84 -13.89 -8.27
CA TYR A 171 12.63 -14.66 -8.54
C TYR A 171 12.83 -15.53 -9.78
N MET A 172 12.28 -16.74 -9.73
CA MET A 172 12.22 -17.70 -10.82
C MET A 172 10.75 -17.97 -11.17
N ILE A 173 10.50 -18.30 -12.43
CA ILE A 173 9.20 -18.75 -12.93
C ILE A 173 9.33 -20.13 -13.56
N LEU A 174 8.31 -20.96 -13.36
CA LEU A 174 8.15 -22.27 -13.99
C LEU A 174 6.77 -22.31 -14.65
N ASP A 175 6.75 -22.59 -15.96
CA ASP A 175 5.49 -22.74 -16.72
C ASP A 175 4.88 -24.13 -16.51
N THR A 176 3.61 -24.16 -16.11
CA THR A 176 2.78 -25.38 -15.98
C THR A 176 1.51 -25.29 -16.82
N SER A 177 1.42 -24.28 -17.70
CA SER A 177 0.20 -23.92 -18.40
C SER A 177 -0.09 -24.84 -19.60
N ARG A 178 -1.35 -24.84 -20.03
CA ARG A 178 -1.76 -25.50 -21.29
C ARG A 178 -1.47 -24.66 -22.53
N ASN A 179 -1.41 -23.33 -22.37
CA ASN A 179 -1.35 -22.37 -23.47
C ASN A 179 0.02 -21.72 -23.63
N GLY A 180 1.00 -22.09 -22.78
CA GLY A 180 2.35 -21.53 -22.77
C GLY A 180 2.45 -20.21 -22.02
N SER A 181 3.65 -19.94 -21.52
CA SER A 181 4.08 -18.65 -20.98
C SER A 181 5.24 -18.12 -21.82
N TYR A 182 5.33 -16.80 -22.01
CA TYR A 182 6.42 -16.16 -22.75
C TYR A 182 7.10 -15.10 -21.89
N LEU A 183 8.42 -15.09 -21.87
CA LEU A 183 9.23 -14.08 -21.19
C LEU A 183 10.04 -13.29 -22.22
N ASN A 184 9.85 -11.98 -22.26
CA ASN A 184 10.46 -11.07 -23.23
C ASN A 184 10.27 -11.53 -24.70
N GLY A 185 9.11 -12.12 -25.00
CA GLY A 185 8.76 -12.66 -26.32
C GLY A 185 9.24 -14.09 -26.59
N HIS A 186 10.01 -14.70 -25.69
CA HIS A 186 10.49 -16.08 -25.83
C HIS A 186 9.58 -17.06 -25.10
N LEU A 187 9.14 -18.12 -25.79
CA LEU A 187 8.34 -19.19 -25.20
C LEU A 187 9.16 -19.95 -24.14
N LEU A 188 8.60 -20.09 -22.95
CA LEU A 188 9.19 -20.86 -21.87
C LEU A 188 8.93 -22.36 -22.09
N ALA A 189 9.94 -23.19 -21.83
CA ALA A 189 9.75 -24.63 -21.77
C ALA A 189 9.03 -25.01 -20.47
N GLN A 190 8.00 -25.86 -20.57
CA GLN A 190 7.26 -26.33 -19.40
C GLN A 190 8.17 -27.09 -18.43
N GLY A 191 8.00 -26.83 -17.13
CA GLY A 191 8.79 -27.49 -16.07
C GLY A 191 10.22 -26.97 -15.92
N VAL A 192 10.66 -26.00 -16.72
CA VAL A 192 11.98 -25.38 -16.62
C VAL A 192 11.90 -24.05 -15.88
N ASN A 193 12.88 -23.78 -15.02
CA ASN A 193 12.97 -22.54 -14.25
C ASN A 193 13.65 -21.44 -15.07
N TYR A 194 13.00 -20.30 -15.19
CA TYR A 194 13.54 -19.10 -15.83
C TYR A 194 13.63 -17.96 -14.83
N ARG A 195 14.70 -17.18 -14.91
CA ARG A 195 14.90 -16.01 -14.05
C ARG A 195 13.94 -14.89 -14.44
N LEU A 196 13.32 -14.27 -13.44
CA LEU A 196 12.57 -13.02 -13.58
C LEU A 196 13.44 -11.85 -13.11
N SER A 197 13.56 -10.84 -13.96
CA SER A 197 14.27 -9.59 -13.68
C SER A 197 13.31 -8.41 -13.60
N ASN A 198 13.69 -7.40 -12.82
CA ASN A 198 12.95 -6.15 -12.78
C ASN A 198 12.86 -5.55 -14.18
N GLY A 199 11.64 -5.28 -14.64
CA GLY A 199 11.38 -4.72 -15.94
C GLY A 199 11.14 -5.73 -17.06
N ASP A 200 11.15 -7.03 -16.79
CA ASP A 200 10.82 -8.03 -17.81
C ASP A 200 9.35 -7.97 -18.25
N TYR A 201 9.08 -8.42 -19.47
CA TYR A 201 7.74 -8.60 -20.02
C TYR A 201 7.33 -10.06 -19.93
N LEU A 202 6.26 -10.34 -19.18
CA LEU A 202 5.71 -11.67 -19.03
C LEU A 202 4.34 -11.75 -19.72
N GLN A 203 4.20 -12.66 -20.67
CA GLN A 203 2.93 -12.96 -21.33
C GLN A 203 2.44 -14.34 -20.87
N LEU A 204 1.15 -14.42 -20.54
CA LEU A 204 0.51 -15.67 -20.15
C LEU A 204 -0.52 -16.07 -21.19
N GLY A 205 -0.40 -17.29 -21.72
CA GLY A 205 -1.24 -17.80 -22.79
C GLY A 205 -0.87 -17.28 -24.17
N GLN A 206 -1.73 -17.58 -25.14
CA GLN A 206 -1.46 -17.35 -26.56
C GLN A 206 -1.87 -15.94 -27.00
N GLU A 207 -1.39 -15.57 -28.19
CA GLU A 207 -1.80 -14.36 -28.94
C GLU A 207 -1.48 -13.00 -28.26
N GLY A 208 -0.70 -12.98 -27.19
CA GLY A 208 -0.33 -11.72 -26.54
C GLY A 208 -1.48 -11.01 -25.82
N LEU A 209 -2.57 -11.71 -25.50
CA LEU A 209 -3.76 -11.09 -24.92
C LEU A 209 -3.60 -10.69 -23.45
N VAL A 210 -2.76 -11.41 -22.71
CA VAL A 210 -2.51 -11.18 -21.29
C VAL A 210 -1.01 -10.96 -21.09
N GLN A 211 -0.64 -9.69 -20.86
CA GLN A 211 0.75 -9.25 -20.72
C GLN A 211 0.95 -8.48 -19.43
N PHE A 212 2.10 -8.70 -18.80
CA PHE A 212 2.51 -8.08 -17.55
C PHE A 212 3.90 -7.48 -17.67
N ARG A 213 4.09 -6.36 -16.97
CA ARG A 213 5.40 -5.85 -16.62
C ARG A 213 5.80 -6.37 -15.24
N ILE A 214 6.98 -6.97 -15.14
CA ILE A 214 7.54 -7.44 -13.88
C ILE A 214 8.21 -6.27 -13.16
N MET A 215 7.91 -6.12 -11.88
CA MET A 215 8.62 -5.22 -10.97
C MET A 215 9.10 -6.00 -9.74
N VAL A 216 10.34 -5.76 -9.33
CA VAL A 216 10.96 -6.37 -8.14
C VAL A 216 11.49 -5.23 -7.29
N GLU A 217 10.90 -5.00 -6.11
CA GLU A 217 11.16 -3.85 -5.24
C GLU A 217 11.46 -4.22 -3.78
#